data_AF-A0A255SMR3-F1
#
_entry.id   AF-A0A255SMR3-F1
#
_cell.length_a   1.000
_cell.length_b   1.000
_cell.length_c   1.000
_cell.angle_alpha   90.00
_cell.angle_beta   90.00
_cell.angle_gamma   90.00
#
_symmetry.space_group_name_H-M   'P 1'
#
loop_
_entity.id
_entity.type
_entity.pdbx_description
1 polymer ?
#
loop_
_entity_poly.entity_id
_entity_poly.type
_entity_poly.pdbx_seq_one_letter_code
_entity_poly.pdbx_strand_id
1 'polypeptide(L)'
;MILLTLTFCNSTTVEAKVKVAPKMYIFGFSASFKNSIVYFTDIQELDSAWIDTKTKFLLGRDSYSAQLKDYLSTTINDQHRTCIVEYATTLDAAEKKFAKLKSLYTEKAKSTEGYDLKYISKNDFKFEAVNMEDNNEEVTPEPKVKEEKAKKEKKGKATKKEKQQK
;
A
#
# COMPACT_ATOMS: atom_id res chain seq x y z
N MET A 1 -15.04 -18.72 50.48
CA MET A 1 -14.31 -17.50 50.12
C MET A 1 -13.81 -17.64 48.70
N ILE A 2 -14.04 -16.58 47.92
CA ILE A 2 -13.68 -16.42 46.50
C ILE A 2 -12.17 -16.26 46.35
N LEU A 3 -11.58 -16.75 45.26
CA LEU A 3 -10.38 -16.10 44.71
C LEU A 3 -10.38 -16.18 43.18
N LEU A 4 -10.89 -15.10 42.58
CA LEU A 4 -10.88 -14.80 41.16
C LEU A 4 -9.47 -14.36 40.77
N THR A 5 -8.71 -15.20 40.08
CA THR A 5 -7.38 -14.86 39.59
C THR A 5 -7.48 -13.99 38.33
N LEU A 6 -7.33 -12.67 38.51
CA LEU A 6 -7.13 -11.71 37.42
C LEU A 6 -5.79 -12.02 36.74
N THR A 7 -5.85 -12.67 35.58
CA THR A 7 -4.67 -12.86 34.72
C THR A 7 -4.39 -11.55 33.98
N PHE A 8 -3.33 -10.84 34.39
CA PHE A 8 -2.83 -9.66 33.69
C PHE A 8 -2.22 -10.10 32.35
N CYS A 9 -2.84 -9.71 31.25
CA CYS A 9 -2.29 -9.88 29.92
C CYS A 9 -1.16 -8.86 29.75
N ASN A 10 0.09 -9.32 29.84
CA ASN A 10 1.26 -8.49 29.52
C ASN A 10 1.30 -8.27 28.01
N SER A 11 0.88 -7.08 27.56
CA SER A 11 1.08 -6.63 26.18
C SER A 11 2.58 -6.40 25.96
N THR A 12 3.29 -7.37 25.39
CA THR A 12 4.65 -7.13 24.90
C THR A 12 4.57 -6.13 23.76
N THR A 13 5.16 -4.96 23.91
CA THR A 13 5.38 -4.04 22.81
C THR A 13 6.42 -4.65 21.89
N VAL A 14 6.04 -4.87 20.64
CA VAL A 14 6.83 -5.63 19.65
C VAL A 14 7.57 -4.63 18.76
N GLU A 15 8.68 -4.05 19.22
CA GLU A 15 9.45 -3.07 18.43
C GLU A 15 10.12 -3.72 17.21
N ALA A 16 9.76 -3.29 15.99
CA ALA A 16 10.33 -3.79 14.76
C ALA A 16 11.74 -3.22 14.52
N LYS A 17 12.73 -4.08 14.25
CA LYS A 17 14.06 -3.64 13.83
C LYS A 17 14.06 -3.48 12.32
N VAL A 18 14.52 -2.32 11.85
CA VAL A 18 14.70 -2.03 10.43
C VAL A 18 16.08 -2.54 10.00
N LYS A 19 16.17 -3.21 8.85
CA LYS A 19 17.46 -3.65 8.29
C LYS A 19 17.55 -3.28 6.82
N VAL A 20 18.72 -2.81 6.40
CA VAL A 20 19.07 -2.72 4.98
C VAL A 20 19.36 -4.13 4.46
N ALA A 21 18.55 -4.59 3.52
CA ALA A 21 18.83 -5.80 2.77
C ALA A 21 19.85 -5.49 1.68
N PRO A 22 20.89 -6.32 1.55
CA PRO A 22 21.96 -6.07 0.59
C PRO A 22 21.45 -6.19 -0.86
N LYS A 23 20.46 -7.06 -1.10
CA LYS A 23 19.96 -7.37 -2.44
C LYS A 23 18.50 -7.80 -2.39
N MET A 24 17.72 -7.24 -3.30
CA MET A 24 16.32 -7.59 -3.54
C MET A 24 16.01 -7.53 -5.03
N TYR A 25 14.91 -8.17 -5.42
CA TYR A 25 14.38 -8.09 -6.78
C TYR A 25 13.00 -7.44 -6.73
N ILE A 26 12.78 -6.45 -7.58
CA ILE A 26 11.56 -5.64 -7.63
C ILE A 26 11.07 -5.52 -9.07
N PHE A 27 9.76 -5.50 -9.26
CA PHE A 27 9.16 -5.10 -10.53
C PHE A 27 7.89 -4.29 -10.28
N GLY A 28 7.60 -3.42 -11.24
CA GLY A 28 6.42 -2.57 -11.26
C GLY A 28 5.29 -3.18 -12.08
N PHE A 29 4.06 -2.93 -11.61
CA PHE A 29 2.83 -3.24 -12.32
C PHE A 29 1.93 -2.01 -12.31
N SER A 30 1.33 -1.70 -13.46
CA SER A 30 0.40 -0.58 -13.57
C SER A 30 -0.83 -0.93 -14.39
N ALA A 31 -2.01 -0.67 -13.84
CA ALA A 31 -3.28 -0.85 -14.52
C ALA A 31 -4.15 0.42 -14.43
N SER A 32 -5.08 0.55 -15.36
CA SER A 32 -6.07 1.61 -15.39
C SER A 32 -7.47 1.01 -15.45
N PHE A 33 -8.44 1.66 -14.80
CA PHE A 33 -9.86 1.32 -14.98
C PHE A 33 -10.45 1.95 -16.25
N LYS A 34 -9.72 2.88 -16.89
CA LYS A 34 -10.20 3.62 -18.06
C LYS A 34 -9.98 2.86 -19.36
N ASN A 35 -8.90 2.08 -19.45
CA ASN A 35 -8.53 1.35 -20.65
C ASN A 35 -7.98 -0.03 -20.27
N SER A 36 -7.89 -0.92 -21.25
CA SER A 36 -7.39 -2.29 -21.07
C SER A 36 -5.86 -2.39 -21.12
N ILE A 37 -5.13 -1.28 -21.04
CA ILE A 37 -3.66 -1.30 -21.09
C ILE A 37 -3.11 -1.63 -19.70
N VAL A 38 -2.13 -2.52 -19.65
CA VAL A 38 -1.40 -2.90 -18.44
C VAL A 38 0.10 -2.78 -18.70
N TYR A 39 0.83 -2.11 -17.82
CA TYR A 39 2.29 -2.05 -17.90
C TYR A 39 2.93 -3.00 -16.89
N PHE A 40 3.98 -3.67 -17.34
CA PHE A 40 4.95 -4.37 -16.51
C PHE A 40 6.33 -3.74 -16.72
N THR A 41 7.06 -3.51 -15.65
CA THR A 41 8.50 -3.24 -15.80
C THR A 41 9.26 -4.58 -15.86
N ASP A 42 10.47 -4.56 -16.39
CA ASP A 42 11.43 -5.64 -16.14
C ASP A 42 11.62 -5.84 -14.62
N ILE A 43 12.03 -7.07 -14.24
CA ILE A 43 12.50 -7.37 -12.88
C ILE A 43 13.89 -6.75 -12.73
N GLN A 44 14.05 -5.94 -11.69
CA GLN A 44 15.26 -5.19 -11.41
C GLN A 44 15.86 -5.63 -10.09
N GLU A 45 17.19 -5.63 -10.02
CA GLU A 45 17.91 -5.73 -8.77
C GLU A 45 17.88 -4.39 -8.06
N LEU A 46 17.48 -4.41 -6.80
CA LEU A 46 17.43 -3.24 -5.92
C LEU A 46 18.44 -3.46 -4.80
N ASP A 47 19.49 -2.64 -4.81
CA ASP A 47 20.51 -2.61 -3.78
C ASP A 47 20.06 -1.70 -2.63
N SER A 48 20.46 -2.05 -1.40
CA SER A 48 20.20 -1.24 -0.20
C SER A 48 18.71 -0.98 0.11
N ALA A 49 17.86 -1.98 -0.14
CA ALA A 49 16.43 -1.89 0.17
C ALA A 49 16.17 -2.07 1.68
N TRP A 50 15.39 -1.19 2.28
CA TRP A 50 15.00 -1.31 3.69
C TRP A 50 13.89 -2.36 3.85
N ILE A 51 14.13 -3.36 4.69
CA ILE A 51 13.17 -4.42 5.01
C ILE A 51 12.86 -4.41 6.51
N ASP A 52 11.59 -4.58 6.85
CA ASP A 52 11.18 -4.91 8.20
C ASP A 52 11.65 -6.33 8.57
N THR A 53 12.48 -6.45 9.61
CA THR A 53 13.11 -7.73 9.94
C THR A 53 12.13 -8.82 10.39
N LYS A 54 10.95 -8.45 10.91
CA LYS A 54 9.94 -9.39 11.43
C LYS A 54 9.00 -9.88 10.35
N THR A 55 8.42 -8.95 9.60
CA THR A 55 7.42 -9.22 8.56
C THR A 55 8.04 -9.52 7.20
N LYS A 56 9.33 -9.19 7.01
CA LYS A 56 10.03 -9.26 5.73
C LYS A 56 9.42 -8.36 4.66
N PHE A 57 8.71 -7.32 5.06
CA PHE A 57 8.13 -6.36 4.13
C PHE A 57 9.15 -5.34 3.65
N LEU A 58 9.12 -5.07 2.34
CA LEU A 58 9.80 -3.94 1.73
C LEU A 58 9.18 -2.65 2.26
N LEU A 59 10.00 -1.81 2.87
CA LEU A 59 9.64 -0.46 3.29
C LEU A 59 9.71 0.50 2.10
N GLY A 60 8.91 1.57 2.12
CA GLY A 60 8.91 2.57 1.04
C GLY A 60 8.26 2.11 -0.26
N ARG A 61 7.43 1.06 -0.22
CA ARG A 61 6.69 0.56 -1.41
C ARG A 61 5.84 1.62 -2.08
N ASP A 62 5.27 2.52 -1.30
CA ASP A 62 4.55 3.70 -1.76
C ASP A 62 5.46 4.62 -2.57
N SER A 63 6.68 4.88 -2.09
CA SER A 63 7.69 5.68 -2.81
C SER A 63 8.12 5.01 -4.12
N TYR A 64 8.39 3.70 -4.13
CA TYR A 64 8.69 2.98 -5.37
C TYR A 64 7.50 2.98 -6.35
N SER A 65 6.27 2.85 -5.84
CA SER A 65 5.06 2.92 -6.67
C SER A 65 4.85 4.32 -7.25
N ALA A 66 5.23 5.36 -6.50
CA ALA A 66 5.23 6.74 -6.97
C ALA A 66 6.25 6.96 -8.08
N GLN A 67 7.48 6.43 -7.97
CA GLN A 67 8.48 6.51 -9.05
C GLN A 67 7.93 5.96 -10.37
N LEU A 68 7.28 4.79 -10.34
CA LEU A 68 6.66 4.21 -11.55
C LEU A 68 5.51 5.07 -12.07
N LYS A 69 4.67 5.58 -11.17
CA LYS A 69 3.54 6.47 -11.52
C LYS A 69 4.04 7.75 -12.18
N ASP A 70 5.11 8.35 -11.66
CA ASP A 70 5.69 9.58 -12.18
C ASP A 70 6.32 9.34 -13.54
N TYR A 71 7.04 8.24 -13.73
CA TYR A 71 7.55 7.84 -15.06
C TYR A 71 6.42 7.68 -16.09
N LEU A 72 5.36 6.96 -15.73
CA LEU A 72 4.20 6.78 -16.61
C LEU A 72 3.51 8.11 -16.94
N SER A 73 3.40 9.00 -15.95
CA SER A 73 2.71 10.28 -16.10
C SER A 73 3.53 11.31 -16.89
N THR A 74 4.85 11.34 -16.69
CA THR A 74 5.74 12.38 -17.24
C THR A 74 6.40 11.97 -18.54
N THR A 75 6.83 10.71 -18.66
CA THR A 75 7.60 10.22 -19.80
C THR A 75 6.70 9.55 -20.83
N ILE A 76 5.75 8.71 -20.38
CA ILE A 76 4.81 8.01 -21.26
C ILE A 76 3.54 8.84 -21.50
N ASN A 77 3.30 9.89 -20.69
CA ASN A 77 2.10 10.73 -20.74
C ASN A 77 0.78 9.94 -20.54
N ASP A 78 0.82 8.88 -19.71
CA ASP A 78 -0.34 8.07 -19.32
C ASP A 78 -0.64 8.26 -17.83
N GLN A 79 -1.48 9.26 -17.55
CA GLN A 79 -1.81 9.73 -16.21
C GLN A 79 -2.90 8.89 -15.53
N HIS A 80 -3.08 9.09 -14.22
CA HIS A 80 -4.15 8.49 -13.40
C HIS A 80 -4.16 6.95 -13.36
N ARG A 81 -2.99 6.33 -13.53
CA ARG A 81 -2.85 4.88 -13.41
C ARG A 81 -2.63 4.44 -11.96
N THR A 82 -3.16 3.27 -11.62
CA THR A 82 -2.86 2.59 -10.36
C THR A 82 -1.55 1.84 -10.54
N CYS A 83 -0.53 2.20 -9.77
CA CYS A 83 0.80 1.60 -9.82
C CYS A 83 1.09 0.88 -8.51
N ILE A 84 1.65 -0.32 -8.61
CA ILE A 84 2.13 -1.10 -7.47
C ILE A 84 3.51 -1.66 -7.79
N VAL A 85 4.25 -2.01 -6.74
CA VAL A 85 5.47 -2.80 -6.86
C VAL A 85 5.33 -4.14 -6.16
N GLU A 86 5.85 -5.17 -6.80
CA GLU A 86 6.04 -6.51 -6.24
C GLU A 86 7.53 -6.79 -6.11
N TYR A 87 7.88 -7.58 -5.10
CA TYR A 87 9.28 -7.81 -4.75
C TYR A 87 9.51 -9.21 -4.19
N ALA A 88 10.77 -9.65 -4.25
CA ALA A 88 11.22 -10.88 -3.60
C ALA A 88 12.70 -10.79 -3.23
N THR A 89 13.15 -11.68 -2.36
CA THR A 89 14.56 -11.80 -1.96
C THR A 89 15.41 -12.58 -2.97
N THR A 90 14.78 -13.36 -3.85
CA THR A 90 15.45 -14.14 -4.90
C THR A 90 14.82 -13.89 -6.26
N LEU A 91 15.62 -14.03 -7.33
CA LEU A 91 15.17 -13.79 -8.69
C LEU A 91 14.04 -14.76 -9.08
N ASP A 92 14.23 -16.06 -8.82
CA ASP A 92 13.21 -17.09 -9.08
C ASP A 92 11.86 -16.79 -8.39
N ALA A 93 11.89 -16.29 -7.15
CA ALA A 93 10.66 -15.90 -6.46
C ALA A 93 10.00 -14.66 -7.10
N ALA A 94 10.80 -13.70 -7.57
CA ALA A 94 10.29 -12.54 -8.31
C ALA A 94 9.69 -12.96 -9.67
N GLU A 95 10.37 -13.84 -10.41
CA GLU A 95 9.90 -14.39 -11.69
C GLU A 95 8.58 -15.16 -11.53
N LYS A 96 8.44 -15.96 -10.47
CA LYS A 96 7.19 -16.65 -10.14
C LYS A 96 6.05 -15.66 -9.86
N LYS A 97 6.32 -14.60 -9.10
CA LYS A 97 5.33 -13.54 -8.84
C LYS A 97 4.94 -12.81 -10.13
N PHE A 98 5.93 -12.48 -10.96
CA PHE A 98 5.74 -11.83 -12.25
C PHE A 98 4.86 -12.67 -13.17
N ALA A 99 5.22 -13.95 -13.37
CA ALA A 99 4.46 -14.88 -14.21
C ALA A 99 3.03 -15.07 -13.68
N LYS A 100 2.87 -15.21 -12.35
CA LYS A 100 1.55 -15.31 -11.73
C LYS A 100 0.70 -14.08 -12.02
N LEU A 101 1.22 -12.88 -11.81
CA LEU A 101 0.49 -11.64 -12.04
C LEU A 101 0.18 -11.46 -13.54
N LYS A 102 1.15 -11.71 -14.42
CA LYS A 102 0.95 -11.71 -15.88
C LYS A 102 -0.17 -12.64 -16.32
N SER A 103 -0.25 -13.85 -15.76
CA SER A 103 -1.32 -14.81 -16.09
C SER A 103 -2.72 -14.27 -15.78
N LEU A 104 -2.87 -13.41 -14.76
CA LEU A 104 -4.16 -12.81 -14.39
C LEU A 104 -4.67 -11.82 -15.44
N TYR A 105 -3.77 -11.22 -16.23
CA TYR A 105 -4.08 -10.23 -17.26
C TYR A 105 -3.92 -10.77 -18.68
N THR A 106 -3.62 -12.06 -18.84
CA THR A 106 -3.51 -12.72 -20.14
C THR A 106 -4.42 -13.95 -20.18
N GLU A 107 -3.93 -15.09 -19.71
CA GLU A 107 -4.61 -16.39 -19.81
C GLU A 107 -5.88 -16.48 -18.97
N LYS A 108 -5.87 -15.88 -17.77
CA LYS A 108 -6.97 -15.96 -16.79
C LYS A 108 -7.84 -14.70 -16.79
N ALA A 109 -7.57 -13.78 -17.71
CA ALA A 109 -8.35 -12.56 -17.82
C ALA A 109 -9.79 -12.91 -18.24
N LYS A 110 -10.76 -12.53 -17.41
CA LYS A 110 -12.20 -12.66 -17.72
C LYS A 110 -12.72 -11.52 -18.61
N SER A 111 -11.83 -10.66 -19.11
CA SER A 111 -12.20 -9.52 -19.96
C SER A 111 -12.61 -10.04 -21.33
N THR A 112 -13.76 -9.58 -21.84
CA THR A 112 -14.24 -9.89 -23.20
C THR A 112 -13.34 -9.31 -24.28
N GLU A 113 -12.65 -8.20 -23.98
CA GLU A 113 -11.78 -7.47 -24.92
C GLU A 113 -10.28 -7.73 -24.65
N GLY A 114 -9.95 -8.55 -23.64
CA GLY A 114 -8.57 -8.80 -23.23
C GLY A 114 -7.90 -7.60 -22.55
N TYR A 115 -6.59 -7.71 -22.30
CA TYR A 115 -5.71 -6.60 -21.87
C TYR A 115 -4.54 -6.47 -22.84
N ASP A 116 -4.14 -5.24 -23.14
CA ASP A 116 -2.94 -4.91 -23.91
C ASP A 116 -1.74 -4.79 -22.94
N LEU A 117 -0.81 -5.74 -23.02
CA LEU A 117 0.36 -5.78 -22.14
C LEU A 117 1.52 -5.03 -22.77
N LYS A 118 1.98 -3.99 -22.07
CA LYS A 118 3.16 -3.20 -22.42
C LYS A 118 4.29 -3.45 -21.44
N TYR A 119 5.50 -3.62 -21.96
CA TYR A 119 6.69 -3.83 -21.14
C TYR A 119 7.55 -2.57 -21.14
N ILE A 120 8.04 -2.20 -19.97
CA ILE A 120 8.97 -1.10 -19.77
C ILE A 120 10.32 -1.72 -19.44
N SER A 121 11.30 -1.51 -20.31
CA SER A 121 12.60 -2.14 -20.15
C SER A 121 13.40 -1.49 -19.02
N LYS A 122 14.36 -2.22 -18.47
CA LYS A 122 15.33 -1.69 -17.49
C LYS A 122 16.18 -0.52 -18.02
N ASN A 123 16.22 -0.31 -19.33
CA ASN A 123 16.94 0.81 -19.94
C ASN A 123 16.10 2.09 -19.92
N ASP A 124 14.77 1.96 -19.93
CA ASP A 124 13.84 3.09 -19.98
C ASP A 124 13.48 3.57 -18.58
N PHE A 125 13.36 2.65 -17.62
CA PHE A 125 12.99 2.95 -16.24
C PHE A 125 13.76 2.10 -15.24
N LYS A 126 14.27 2.74 -14.19
CA LYS A 126 14.92 2.06 -13.06
C LYS A 126 14.37 2.58 -11.73
N PHE A 127 14.19 1.68 -10.78
CA PHE A 127 13.85 2.07 -9.42
C PHE A 127 15.07 2.65 -8.70
N GLU A 128 14.85 3.74 -7.99
CA GLU A 128 15.87 4.37 -7.14
C GLU A 128 15.64 3.99 -5.68
N ALA A 129 16.72 3.66 -4.97
CA ALA A 129 16.65 3.28 -3.56
C ALA A 129 16.05 4.42 -2.71
N VAL A 130 15.10 4.07 -1.86
CA VAL A 130 14.44 5.02 -0.96
C VAL A 130 15.24 5.11 0.33
N ASN A 131 15.74 6.30 0.67
CA ASN A 131 16.40 6.54 1.96
C ASN A 131 15.35 6.68 3.07
N MET A 132 15.56 5.97 4.18
CA MET A 132 14.62 5.90 5.31
C MET A 132 15.24 6.43 6.63
N GLU A 133 16.47 6.91 6.59
CA GLU A 133 17.21 7.35 7.79
C GLU A 133 16.53 8.50 8.55
N ASP A 134 15.77 9.36 7.85
CA ASP A 134 15.09 10.51 8.45
C ASP A 134 13.71 10.17 9.06
N ASN A 135 13.18 8.96 8.87
CA ASN A 135 11.83 8.57 9.34
C ASN A 135 11.82 7.89 10.72
N ASN A 136 12.94 7.91 11.45
CA ASN A 136 13.03 7.38 12.81
C ASN A 136 12.63 8.42 13.88
N GLU A 137 11.72 9.35 13.55
CA GLU A 137 11.02 10.11 14.58
C GLU A 137 10.27 9.10 15.46
N GLU A 138 10.70 9.01 16.73
CA GLU A 138 9.98 8.32 17.78
C GLU A 138 8.51 8.72 17.68
N VAL A 139 7.65 7.76 17.34
CA VAL A 139 6.21 7.91 17.49
C VAL A 139 5.93 7.98 18.98
N THR A 140 6.14 9.16 19.55
CA THR A 140 5.71 9.53 20.89
C THR A 140 4.19 9.38 20.86
N PRO A 141 3.59 8.48 21.67
CA PRO A 141 2.15 8.31 21.63
C PRO A 141 1.49 9.62 22.08
N GLU A 142 0.80 10.29 21.15
CA GLU A 142 -0.05 11.43 21.47
C GLU A 142 -1.09 11.03 22.53
N PRO A 143 -1.38 11.90 23.53
CA PRO A 143 -2.34 11.59 24.58
C PRO A 143 -3.74 11.41 23.98
N LYS A 144 -4.35 10.24 24.17
CA LYS A 144 -5.75 9.98 23.83
C LYS A 144 -6.68 10.92 24.61
N VAL A 145 -7.22 11.93 23.93
CA VAL A 145 -8.35 12.73 24.41
C VAL A 145 -9.54 11.80 24.61
N LYS A 146 -10.06 11.74 25.83
CA LYS A 146 -11.26 10.99 26.20
C LYS A 146 -12.46 11.63 25.51
N GLU A 147 -13.09 10.89 24.61
CA GLU A 147 -14.38 11.27 24.01
C GLU A 147 -15.48 11.12 25.08
N GLU A 148 -15.94 12.27 25.58
CA GLU A 148 -17.02 12.41 26.56
C GLU A 148 -18.38 12.16 25.89
N LYS A 149 -19.16 11.23 26.46
CA LYS A 149 -20.51 10.87 26.00
C LYS A 149 -21.42 12.10 25.99
N ALA A 150 -21.85 12.50 24.79
CA ALA A 150 -22.83 13.55 24.57
C ALA A 150 -24.17 13.26 25.29
N LYS A 151 -24.46 14.05 26.33
CA LYS A 151 -25.82 14.32 26.80
C LYS A 151 -26.57 15.08 25.70
N LYS A 152 -27.65 14.48 25.18
CA LYS A 152 -28.67 15.18 24.40
C LYS A 152 -29.38 16.20 25.29
N GLU A 153 -29.03 17.47 25.14
CA GLU A 153 -29.89 18.57 25.53
C GLU A 153 -30.36 19.37 24.31
N LYS A 154 -31.66 19.65 24.35
CA LYS A 154 -32.47 20.31 23.36
C LYS A 154 -31.99 21.75 23.14
N LYS A 155 -31.97 22.20 21.88
CA LYS A 155 -32.16 23.62 21.55
C LYS A 155 -33.05 23.73 20.34
N GLY A 156 -34.24 24.28 20.55
CA GLY A 156 -35.28 24.41 19.53
C GLY A 156 -35.17 25.67 18.69
N LYS A 157 -36.06 25.78 17.70
CA LYS A 157 -36.71 27.04 17.35
C LYS A 157 -37.93 26.83 16.44
N ALA A 158 -39.06 27.35 16.93
CA ALA A 158 -40.05 28.16 16.24
C ALA A 158 -40.96 27.58 15.11
N THR A 159 -42.23 27.38 15.51
CA THR A 159 -43.45 28.02 14.96
C THR A 159 -43.94 27.65 13.55
N LYS A 160 -45.08 26.93 13.44
CA LYS A 160 -46.39 27.47 12.98
C LYS A 160 -47.45 26.36 12.74
N LYS A 161 -48.68 26.70 13.16
CA LYS A 161 -50.02 26.34 12.63
C LYS A 161 -50.46 24.88 12.75
N GLU A 162 -51.42 24.54 13.61
CA GLU A 162 -52.88 24.84 13.55
C GLU A 162 -53.68 23.74 12.84
N LYS A 163 -54.52 23.09 13.65
CA LYS A 163 -55.83 22.46 13.40
C LYS A 163 -56.01 21.31 12.39
N GLN A 164 -56.52 20.23 12.99
CA GLN A 164 -57.79 19.54 12.72
C GLN A 164 -57.95 18.73 11.43
N GLN A 165 -58.15 17.43 11.64
CA GLN A 165 -59.32 16.60 11.29
C GLN A 165 -58.77 15.17 11.15
N LYS A 166 -59.35 14.13 11.75
CA LYS A 166 -60.75 13.80 11.98
C LYS A 166 -60.81 12.67 13.01
#